data_AF-A0A395JL57-F1
#
_entry.id   AF-A0A395JL57-F1
#
_cell.length_a   1.000
_cell.length_b   1.000
_cell.length_c   1.000
_cell.angle_alpha   90.00
_cell.angle_beta   90.00
_cell.angle_gamma   90.00
#
_symmetry.space_group_name_H-M   'P 1'
#
loop_
_entity.id
_entity.type
_entity.pdbx_description
1 polymer ?
#
loop_
_entity_poly.entity_id
_entity_poly.type
_entity_poly.pdbx_seq_one_letter_code
_entity_poly.pdbx_strand_id
1 'polypeptide(L)'
;MPIFYHLQAHIWIFYLFFVNGFLLTLIFAGSNQEILRLTRTFEAKVIASFALSLGVNGVVLAVFDLLDLSWEYVILLLSIISVLLALYIWKRNLLSNYVFRVGGIQAVIYILVGLVIFYNGALIEQISDAWWHMSLANKMALASSYTLEQGHLNSVSTRWYPPLWHANLALATKLSGEGLPVLWNAATVWLAVLKLMAYYLFALGLTSKKRIAVLSVFLFVLIPGMGVSYLRVSAWPSHVAYIFMFSLLFIIFELFNSFQRPDTGNVFKQVVSLLLNHATSIVVIILLATLIIFSHQLELLWVALSIVFYALATEIRQTLCSVDRELESEVLRLICRATMVCVVLIGFWLMYANSSSWRENTDVLFAYLGVMIIAVLIFLVSFSRFQKVNLFMLSASLVAVVFSIDYTHVYSLFDATASLPKRHYAELPLLSVGWFGGHLVVPGWHLQLRSAMLYSGVVALPLSCFLAYRLRNRAALFLAGNAVFAVLFCVSPYLYQWFYDATDYHSPWRISILIFTPIIFSLAIIESRRLFAMSKD
;
A
#
# COMPACT_ATOMS: atom_id res chain seq x y z
N MET A 1 26.30 27.72 -2.09
CA MET A 1 25.51 26.54 -2.50
C MET A 1 24.18 27.03 -3.06
N PRO A 2 23.74 26.64 -4.26
CA PRO A 2 22.50 27.17 -4.79
C PRO A 2 21.33 26.48 -4.07
N ILE A 3 20.72 27.20 -3.14
CA ILE A 3 19.46 26.85 -2.46
C ILE A 3 18.30 26.67 -3.48
N PHE A 4 18.53 27.04 -4.75
CA PHE A 4 17.58 27.07 -5.86
C PHE A 4 17.95 26.15 -7.04
N TYR A 5 18.74 25.09 -6.82
CA TYR A 5 18.98 24.10 -7.88
C TYR A 5 17.65 23.58 -8.42
N HIS A 6 17.43 23.71 -9.73
CA HIS A 6 16.18 23.34 -10.42
C HIS A 6 14.90 24.00 -9.88
N LEU A 7 14.98 25.24 -9.39
CA LEU A 7 13.81 25.98 -8.86
C LEU A 7 12.63 25.99 -9.84
N GLN A 8 12.89 26.18 -11.13
CA GLN A 8 11.87 26.16 -12.18
C GLN A 8 11.13 24.80 -12.23
N ALA A 9 11.86 23.69 -12.17
CA ALA A 9 11.27 22.35 -12.10
C ALA A 9 10.39 22.16 -10.85
N HIS A 10 10.83 22.66 -9.68
CA HIS A 10 10.03 22.60 -8.45
C HIS A 10 8.74 23.42 -8.56
N ILE A 11 8.76 24.60 -9.20
CA ILE A 11 7.57 25.42 -9.44
C ILE A 11 6.60 24.69 -10.38
N TRP A 12 7.10 24.09 -11.47
CA TRP A 12 6.26 23.33 -12.40
C TRP A 12 5.62 22.12 -11.75
N ILE A 13 6.37 21.37 -10.93
CA ILE A 13 5.84 20.27 -10.15
C ILE A 13 4.74 20.75 -9.20
N PHE A 14 4.98 21.85 -8.48
CA PHE A 14 3.98 22.42 -7.59
C PHE A 14 2.70 22.81 -8.35
N TYR A 15 2.86 23.51 -9.47
CA TYR A 15 1.75 23.94 -10.31
C TYR A 15 0.92 22.76 -10.83
N LEU A 16 1.58 21.83 -11.53
CA LEU A 16 0.90 20.71 -12.21
C LEU A 16 0.32 19.69 -11.25
N PHE A 17 0.99 19.43 -10.13
CA PHE A 17 0.61 18.34 -9.23
C PHE A 17 -0.13 18.80 -7.99
N PHE A 18 -0.36 20.10 -7.77
CA PHE A 18 -1.11 20.55 -6.59
C PHE A 18 -2.17 21.61 -6.84
N VAL A 19 -1.98 22.56 -7.77
CA VAL A 19 -2.84 23.76 -7.83
C VAL A 19 -4.29 23.41 -8.12
N ASN A 20 -4.56 22.66 -9.19
CA ASN A 20 -5.93 22.28 -9.54
C ASN A 20 -6.59 21.42 -8.46
N GLY A 21 -5.87 20.44 -7.93
CA GLY A 21 -6.40 19.60 -6.87
C GLY A 21 -6.60 20.35 -5.56
N PHE A 22 -5.80 21.38 -5.25
CA PHE A 22 -6.01 22.23 -4.09
C PHE A 22 -7.33 23.01 -4.20
N LEU A 23 -7.56 23.65 -5.35
CA LEU A 23 -8.81 24.37 -5.61
C LEU A 23 -10.01 23.43 -5.53
N LEU A 24 -9.92 22.23 -6.13
CA LEU A 24 -10.96 21.21 -6.04
C LEU A 24 -11.18 20.72 -4.60
N THR A 25 -10.11 20.51 -3.83
CA THR A 25 -10.20 20.13 -2.41
C THR A 25 -10.97 21.19 -1.61
N LEU A 26 -10.72 22.48 -1.85
CA LEU A 26 -11.47 23.57 -1.21
C LEU A 26 -12.96 23.53 -1.57
N ILE A 27 -13.28 23.32 -2.84
CA ILE A 27 -14.67 23.26 -3.33
C ILE A 27 -15.40 22.06 -2.72
N PHE A 28 -14.79 20.88 -2.76
CA PHE A 28 -15.39 19.66 -2.22
C PHE A 28 -15.52 19.68 -0.70
N ALA A 29 -14.53 20.20 0.02
CA ALA A 29 -14.62 20.35 1.48
C ALA A 29 -15.63 21.44 1.88
N GLY A 30 -15.82 22.48 1.05
CA GLY A 30 -16.83 23.51 1.27
C GLY A 30 -18.27 23.04 1.02
N SER A 31 -18.47 22.00 0.21
CA SER A 31 -19.80 21.49 -0.17
C SER A 31 -20.21 20.21 0.56
N ASN A 32 -19.26 19.44 1.11
CA ASN A 32 -19.53 18.15 1.72
C ASN A 32 -18.82 18.00 3.09
N GLN A 33 -19.61 17.79 4.15
CA GLN A 33 -19.12 17.63 5.53
C GLN A 33 -18.23 16.39 5.73
N GLU A 34 -18.50 15.31 5.01
CA GLU A 34 -17.68 14.10 5.06
C GLU A 34 -16.30 14.36 4.44
N ILE A 35 -16.23 15.07 3.30
CA ILE A 35 -14.96 15.49 2.70
C ILE A 35 -14.22 16.47 3.60
N LEU A 36 -14.92 17.42 4.23
CA LEU A 36 -14.32 18.33 5.21
C LEU A 36 -13.68 17.56 6.38
N ARG A 37 -14.36 16.52 6.88
CA ARG A 37 -13.83 15.63 7.93
C ARG A 37 -12.60 14.87 7.47
N LEU A 38 -12.64 14.28 6.27
CA LEU A 38 -11.53 13.51 5.70
C LEU A 38 -10.31 14.41 5.40
N THR A 39 -10.53 15.68 5.05
CA THR A 39 -9.50 16.67 4.74
C THR A 39 -9.22 17.63 5.90
N ARG A 40 -9.54 17.24 7.14
CA ARG A 40 -9.38 18.12 8.32
C ARG A 40 -7.93 18.48 8.65
N THR A 41 -6.99 17.56 8.41
CA THR A 41 -5.57 17.76 8.72
C THR A 41 -4.84 18.42 7.55
N PHE A 42 -3.72 19.09 7.84
CA PHE A 42 -2.87 19.64 6.80
C PHE A 42 -2.41 18.57 5.80
N GLU A 43 -1.93 17.44 6.32
CA GLU A 43 -1.47 16.32 5.51
C GLU A 43 -2.56 15.83 4.55
N ALA A 44 -3.80 15.68 5.04
CA ALA A 44 -4.91 15.21 4.20
C ALA A 44 -5.24 16.18 3.07
N LYS A 45 -5.14 17.50 3.32
CA LYS A 45 -5.37 18.53 2.30
C LYS A 45 -4.30 18.48 1.21
N VAL A 46 -3.03 18.38 1.59
CA VAL A 46 -1.92 18.31 0.65
C VAL A 46 -2.01 17.05 -0.20
N ILE A 47 -2.31 15.90 0.42
CA ILE A 47 -2.42 14.63 -0.30
C ILE A 47 -3.66 14.57 -1.19
N ALA A 48 -4.81 15.11 -0.74
CA ALA A 48 -6.00 15.25 -1.59
C ALA A 48 -5.71 16.15 -2.80
N SER A 49 -4.99 17.26 -2.58
CA SER A 49 -4.58 18.17 -3.66
C SER A 49 -3.68 17.47 -4.69
N PHE A 50 -2.76 16.64 -4.21
CA PHE A 50 -1.91 15.83 -5.08
C PHE A 50 -2.69 14.79 -5.88
N ALA A 51 -3.53 14.00 -5.20
CA ALA A 51 -4.34 12.96 -5.82
C ALA A 51 -5.31 13.51 -6.87
N LEU A 52 -6.02 14.60 -6.55
CA LEU A 52 -6.96 15.24 -7.47
C LEU A 52 -6.24 15.85 -8.68
N SER A 53 -5.07 16.48 -8.50
CA SER A 53 -4.32 17.05 -9.62
C SER A 53 -3.85 15.96 -10.58
N LEU A 54 -3.22 14.90 -10.06
CA LEU A 54 -2.78 13.77 -10.88
C LEU A 54 -3.96 13.11 -11.62
N GLY A 55 -5.08 12.89 -10.93
CA GLY A 55 -6.28 12.30 -11.51
C GLY A 55 -6.89 13.16 -12.61
N VAL A 56 -7.06 14.47 -12.37
CA VAL A 56 -7.61 15.41 -13.37
C VAL A 56 -6.69 15.50 -14.58
N ASN A 57 -5.38 15.65 -14.37
CA ASN A 57 -4.42 15.66 -15.47
C ASN A 57 -4.48 14.36 -16.26
N GLY A 58 -4.52 13.20 -15.58
CA GLY A 58 -4.62 11.89 -16.23
C GLY A 58 -5.89 11.76 -17.09
N VAL A 59 -7.04 12.20 -16.58
CA VAL A 59 -8.29 12.20 -17.34
C VAL A 59 -8.22 13.14 -18.54
N VAL A 60 -7.70 14.36 -18.37
CA VAL A 60 -7.55 15.32 -19.47
C VAL A 60 -6.63 14.77 -20.55
N LEU A 61 -5.49 14.20 -20.17
CA LEU A 61 -4.55 13.59 -21.11
C LEU A 61 -5.16 12.40 -21.85
N ALA A 62 -5.90 11.53 -21.16
CA ALA A 62 -6.58 10.40 -21.78
C ALA A 62 -7.68 10.84 -22.76
N VAL A 63 -8.43 11.90 -22.43
CA VAL A 63 -9.44 12.48 -23.33
C VAL A 63 -8.78 13.11 -24.55
N PHE A 64 -7.65 13.80 -24.38
CA PHE A 64 -6.90 14.36 -25.51
C PHE A 64 -6.36 13.28 -26.43
N ASP A 65 -5.82 12.19 -25.87
CA ASP A 65 -5.37 11.02 -26.63
C ASP A 65 -6.54 10.38 -27.41
N LEU A 66 -7.70 10.20 -26.77
CA LEU A 66 -8.91 9.65 -27.41
C LEU A 66 -9.40 10.51 -28.58
N LEU A 67 -9.24 11.83 -28.48
CA LEU A 67 -9.70 12.80 -29.48
C LEU A 67 -8.61 13.22 -30.47
N ASP A 68 -7.41 12.61 -30.41
CA ASP A 68 -6.25 12.95 -31.24
C ASP A 68 -5.86 14.45 -31.17
N LEU A 69 -5.91 15.02 -29.96
CA LEU A 69 -5.59 16.42 -29.69
C LEU A 69 -4.17 16.58 -29.14
N SER A 70 -3.45 17.59 -29.64
CA SER A 70 -2.10 17.91 -29.16
C SER A 70 -2.09 18.30 -27.67
N TRP A 71 -1.15 17.71 -26.93
CA TRP A 71 -0.92 18.03 -25.51
C TRP A 71 -0.46 19.47 -25.26
N GLU A 72 -0.06 20.22 -26.29
CA GLU A 72 0.34 21.63 -26.16
C GLU A 72 -0.80 22.52 -25.63
N TYR A 73 -2.05 22.18 -25.94
CA TYR A 73 -3.22 22.92 -25.47
C TYR A 73 -3.63 22.56 -24.04
N VAL A 74 -2.99 21.55 -23.42
CA VAL A 74 -3.35 21.09 -22.07
C VAL A 74 -3.01 22.14 -21.01
N ILE A 75 -1.89 22.89 -21.11
CA ILE A 75 -1.62 24.00 -20.17
C ILE A 75 -2.77 24.99 -20.19
N LEU A 76 -3.16 25.43 -21.39
CA LEU A 76 -4.15 26.47 -21.54
C LEU A 76 -5.46 26.02 -20.92
N LEU A 77 -5.88 24.79 -21.20
CA LEU A 77 -7.07 24.20 -20.60
C LEU A 77 -6.95 24.11 -19.07
N LEU A 78 -5.86 23.56 -18.53
CA LEU A 78 -5.65 23.43 -17.08
C LEU A 78 -5.58 24.80 -16.40
N SER A 79 -5.01 25.81 -17.05
CA SER A 79 -4.91 27.19 -16.55
C SER A 79 -6.28 27.86 -16.52
N ILE A 80 -7.07 27.72 -17.60
CA ILE A 80 -8.45 28.22 -17.66
C ILE A 80 -9.27 27.57 -16.55
N ILE A 81 -9.16 26.25 -16.38
CA ILE A 81 -9.82 25.53 -15.28
C ILE A 81 -9.38 26.09 -13.93
N SER A 82 -8.08 26.27 -13.69
CA SER A 82 -7.58 26.87 -12.43
C SER A 82 -8.20 28.24 -12.16
N VAL A 83 -8.24 29.11 -13.16
CA VAL A 83 -8.81 30.47 -13.03
C VAL A 83 -10.30 30.41 -12.73
N LEU A 84 -11.07 29.58 -13.44
CA LEU A 84 -12.51 29.42 -13.22
C LEU A 84 -12.79 28.86 -11.81
N LEU A 85 -12.03 27.88 -11.36
CA LEU A 85 -12.15 27.33 -10.00
C LEU A 85 -11.78 28.37 -8.93
N ALA A 86 -10.73 29.16 -9.15
CA ALA A 86 -10.32 30.22 -8.25
C ALA A 86 -11.38 31.33 -8.13
N LEU A 87 -11.97 31.75 -9.25
CA LEU A 87 -13.08 32.72 -9.28
C LEU A 87 -14.31 32.18 -8.53
N TYR A 88 -14.62 30.89 -8.67
CA TYR A 88 -15.70 30.24 -7.94
C TYR A 88 -15.45 30.27 -6.41
N ILE A 89 -14.23 29.91 -5.99
CA ILE A 89 -13.82 29.91 -4.58
C ILE A 89 -13.91 31.33 -3.98
N TRP A 90 -13.42 32.33 -4.71
CA TRP A 90 -13.49 33.73 -4.29
C TRP A 90 -14.93 34.20 -4.13
N LYS A 91 -15.79 33.94 -5.12
CA LYS A 91 -17.21 34.30 -5.07
C LYS A 91 -17.96 33.64 -3.90
N ARG A 92 -17.59 32.41 -3.55
CA ARG A 92 -18.19 31.65 -2.44
C ARG A 92 -17.48 31.87 -1.09
N ASN A 93 -16.43 32.68 -1.05
CA ASN A 93 -15.60 32.94 0.13
C ASN A 93 -15.12 31.67 0.87
N LEU A 94 -14.82 30.59 0.13
CA LEU A 94 -14.49 29.28 0.71
C LEU A 94 -13.14 29.26 1.45
N LEU A 95 -12.24 30.21 1.13
CA LEU A 95 -10.93 30.36 1.77
C LEU A 95 -11.05 30.73 3.27
N SER A 96 -12.06 31.50 3.65
CA SER A 96 -12.22 32.01 5.03
C SER A 96 -12.40 30.90 6.07
N ASN A 97 -12.96 29.76 5.67
CA ASN A 97 -13.19 28.60 6.53
C ASN A 97 -12.00 27.64 6.59
N TYR A 98 -10.93 27.93 5.83
CA TYR A 98 -9.82 27.00 5.65
C TYR A 98 -8.62 27.37 6.53
N VAL A 99 -8.48 26.66 7.64
CA VAL A 99 -7.33 26.81 8.54
C VAL A 99 -6.19 25.87 8.11
N PHE A 100 -5.02 26.44 7.86
CA PHE A 100 -3.75 25.73 7.67
C PHE A 100 -3.01 25.66 8.99
N ARG A 101 -3.01 24.48 9.63
CA ARG A 101 -2.24 24.22 10.84
C ARG A 101 -1.45 22.93 10.69
N VAL A 102 -0.14 23.07 10.67
CA VAL A 102 0.83 21.95 10.74
C VAL A 102 1.32 21.86 12.18
N GLY A 103 1.45 20.65 12.72
CA GLY A 103 2.12 20.49 14.01
C GLY A 103 3.62 20.79 13.87
N GLY A 104 4.20 21.51 14.83
CA GLY A 104 5.59 21.98 14.73
C GLY A 104 6.61 20.84 14.50
N ILE A 105 6.43 19.71 15.18
CA ILE A 105 7.31 18.54 15.02
C ILE A 105 7.18 17.93 13.63
N GLN A 106 5.95 17.78 13.12
CA GLN A 106 5.71 17.27 11.77
C GLN A 106 6.37 18.16 10.71
N ALA A 107 6.19 19.48 10.84
CA ALA A 107 6.80 20.44 9.93
C ALA A 107 8.33 20.29 9.90
N VAL A 108 8.98 20.18 11.07
CA VAL A 108 10.43 19.97 11.17
C VAL A 108 10.84 18.67 10.48
N ILE A 109 10.14 17.56 10.71
CA ILE A 109 10.46 16.28 10.06
C ILE A 109 10.33 16.39 8.54
N TYR A 110 9.23 16.95 8.03
CA TYR A 110 9.00 17.08 6.59
C TYR A 110 10.05 17.97 5.92
N ILE A 111 10.41 19.10 6.54
CA ILE A 111 11.44 20.01 6.04
C ILE A 111 12.80 19.33 6.04
N LEU A 112 13.20 18.70 7.15
CA LEU A 112 14.50 18.04 7.25
C LEU A 112 14.65 16.91 6.22
N VAL A 113 13.63 16.06 6.08
CA VAL A 113 13.67 14.99 5.07
C VAL A 113 13.72 15.55 3.66
N GLY A 114 12.90 16.57 3.37
CA GLY A 114 12.92 17.27 2.09
C GLY A 114 14.32 17.81 1.75
N LEU A 115 14.95 18.52 2.70
CA LEU A 115 16.31 19.05 2.54
C LEU A 115 17.34 17.94 2.35
N VAL A 116 17.29 16.88 3.15
CA VAL A 116 18.25 15.76 3.06
C VAL A 116 18.16 15.08 1.69
N ILE A 117 16.95 14.85 1.16
CA ILE A 117 16.76 14.20 -0.16
C ILE A 117 17.19 15.16 -1.28
N PHE A 118 16.83 16.44 -1.15
CA PHE A 118 17.24 17.49 -2.09
C PHE A 118 18.77 17.56 -2.22
N TYR A 119 19.51 17.57 -1.09
CA TYR A 119 20.97 17.66 -1.11
C TYR A 119 21.69 16.34 -1.42
N ASN A 120 21.09 15.19 -1.15
CA ASN A 120 21.65 13.89 -1.57
C ASN A 120 21.37 13.60 -3.07
N GLY A 121 20.86 14.57 -3.82
CA GLY A 121 20.77 14.54 -5.27
C GLY A 121 19.83 13.49 -5.82
N ALA A 122 18.88 12.98 -5.02
CA ALA A 122 17.93 11.94 -5.41
C ALA A 122 18.55 10.89 -6.35
N LEU A 123 19.72 10.34 -5.99
CA LEU A 123 20.55 9.36 -6.73
C LEU A 123 19.91 8.87 -8.05
N ILE A 124 19.99 9.70 -9.10
CA ILE A 124 19.51 9.33 -10.46
C ILE A 124 20.28 8.10 -10.95
N GLU A 125 21.47 7.84 -10.40
CA GLU A 125 22.44 6.90 -10.94
C GLU A 125 22.33 5.43 -10.47
N GLN A 126 21.53 5.08 -9.45
CA GLN A 126 21.70 3.75 -8.84
C GLN A 126 20.77 2.62 -9.32
N ILE A 127 19.77 2.89 -10.19
CA ILE A 127 18.87 1.82 -10.65
C ILE A 127 18.56 2.00 -12.14
N SER A 128 18.90 0.99 -12.94
CA SER A 128 18.53 0.85 -14.36
C SER A 128 17.05 1.13 -14.65
N ASP A 129 16.19 0.84 -13.65
CA ASP A 129 14.74 1.05 -13.71
C ASP A 129 14.34 2.53 -13.77
N ALA A 130 15.08 3.45 -13.14
CA ALA A 130 14.76 4.88 -13.21
C ALA A 130 14.90 5.42 -14.66
N TRP A 131 15.94 5.00 -15.36
CA TRP A 131 16.15 5.33 -16.78
C TRP A 131 15.08 4.71 -17.67
N TRP A 132 14.62 3.50 -17.36
CA TRP A 132 13.51 2.84 -18.04
C TRP A 132 12.24 3.70 -17.96
N HIS A 133 11.89 4.18 -16.76
CA HIS A 133 10.70 5.00 -16.53
C HIS A 133 10.78 6.41 -17.13
N MET A 134 11.95 7.06 -17.03
CA MET A 134 12.16 8.34 -17.71
C MET A 134 12.10 8.18 -19.23
N SER A 135 12.67 7.11 -19.79
CA SER A 135 12.55 6.82 -21.21
C SER A 135 11.10 6.62 -21.64
N LEU A 136 10.27 5.99 -20.80
CA LEU A 136 8.84 5.80 -21.07
C LEU A 136 8.10 7.14 -21.11
N ALA A 137 8.31 7.98 -20.10
CA ALA A 137 7.74 9.33 -20.05
C ALA A 137 8.22 10.20 -21.23
N ASN A 138 9.47 10.05 -21.67
CA ASN A 138 10.00 10.77 -22.82
C ASN A 138 9.27 10.37 -24.12
N LYS A 139 9.00 9.08 -24.32
CA LYS A 139 8.23 8.62 -25.48
C LYS A 139 6.80 9.16 -25.46
N MET A 140 6.14 9.17 -24.30
CA MET A 140 4.81 9.80 -24.16
C MET A 140 4.86 11.29 -24.52
N ALA A 141 5.88 12.01 -24.06
CA ALA A 141 6.03 13.44 -24.34
C ALA A 141 6.23 13.73 -25.83
N LEU A 142 7.08 12.94 -26.50
CA LEU A 142 7.35 13.06 -27.94
C LEU A 142 6.13 12.68 -28.79
N ALA A 143 5.45 11.58 -28.44
CA ALA A 143 4.27 11.11 -29.15
C ALA A 143 3.01 11.93 -28.83
N SER A 144 3.01 12.71 -27.76
CA SER A 144 1.81 13.37 -27.22
C SER A 144 0.65 12.39 -26.99
N SER A 145 0.99 11.20 -26.49
CA SER A 145 0.03 10.11 -26.34
C SER A 145 0.01 9.54 -24.93
N TYR A 146 -1.21 9.23 -24.47
CA TYR A 146 -1.46 8.64 -23.14
C TYR A 146 -1.29 7.12 -23.16
N THR A 147 -1.52 6.51 -24.32
CA THR A 147 -1.34 5.08 -24.56
C THR A 147 -0.02 4.83 -25.29
N LEU A 148 0.79 3.89 -24.79
CA LEU A 148 2.11 3.62 -25.38
C LEU A 148 2.07 2.44 -26.35
N GLU A 149 2.90 2.52 -27.39
CA GLU A 149 3.36 1.35 -28.12
C GLU A 149 4.20 0.44 -27.20
N GLN A 150 3.95 -0.86 -27.22
CA GLN A 150 4.70 -1.81 -26.40
C GLN A 150 6.19 -1.83 -26.81
N GLY A 151 7.11 -1.73 -25.85
CA GLY A 151 8.55 -1.93 -26.09
C GLY A 151 9.30 -0.65 -26.42
N HIS A 152 9.41 0.25 -25.43
CA HIS A 152 10.10 1.53 -25.63
C HIS A 152 11.63 1.42 -25.60
N LEU A 153 12.19 0.30 -25.12
CA LEU A 153 13.63 -0.02 -25.20
C LEU A 153 13.88 -1.14 -26.21
N ASN A 154 14.87 -0.96 -27.08
CA ASN A 154 15.27 -1.97 -28.05
C ASN A 154 15.77 -3.24 -27.34
N SER A 155 15.42 -4.42 -27.85
CA SER A 155 15.93 -5.74 -27.38
C SER A 155 15.59 -6.16 -25.94
N VAL A 156 14.70 -5.43 -25.24
CA VAL A 156 14.19 -5.80 -23.91
C VAL A 156 12.75 -6.28 -24.07
N SER A 157 12.34 -7.29 -23.27
CA SER A 157 10.95 -7.75 -23.27
C SER A 157 9.98 -6.60 -22.95
N THR A 158 8.86 -6.58 -23.67
CA THR A 158 7.81 -5.58 -23.48
C THR A 158 7.25 -5.69 -22.07
N ARG A 159 7.40 -4.64 -21.27
CA ARG A 159 6.73 -4.51 -19.96
C ARG A 159 5.68 -3.44 -20.07
N TRP A 160 4.44 -3.79 -19.73
CA TRP A 160 3.36 -2.81 -19.62
C TRP A 160 3.42 -2.15 -18.25
N TYR A 161 3.35 -0.82 -18.23
CA TYR A 161 3.21 -0.05 -16.99
C TYR A 161 2.01 0.87 -17.08
N PRO A 162 1.28 1.07 -15.96
CA PRO A 162 0.20 2.02 -15.92
C PRO A 162 0.66 3.46 -16.27
N PRO A 163 -0.14 4.22 -17.04
CA PRO A 163 0.32 5.46 -17.66
C PRO A 163 0.27 6.69 -16.75
N LEU A 164 -0.48 6.69 -15.64
CA LEU A 164 -0.84 7.93 -14.92
C LEU A 164 0.38 8.77 -14.51
N TRP A 165 1.35 8.14 -13.85
CA TRP A 165 2.55 8.85 -13.39
C TRP A 165 3.43 9.30 -14.55
N HIS A 166 3.66 8.41 -15.52
CA HIS A 166 4.49 8.68 -16.69
C HIS A 166 3.92 9.80 -17.55
N ALA A 167 2.60 9.80 -17.78
CA ALA A 167 1.90 10.82 -18.55
C ALA A 167 1.95 12.19 -17.86
N ASN A 168 1.84 12.22 -16.52
CA ASN A 168 1.99 13.46 -15.76
C ASN A 168 3.43 14.01 -15.80
N LEU A 169 4.44 13.15 -15.76
CA LEU A 169 5.85 13.56 -15.97
C LEU A 169 6.12 14.00 -17.42
N ALA A 170 5.54 13.30 -18.39
CA ALA A 170 5.62 13.62 -19.81
C ALA A 170 4.99 14.98 -20.11
N LEU A 171 3.85 15.26 -19.50
CA LEU A 171 3.23 16.57 -19.51
C LEU A 171 4.19 17.60 -18.87
N ALA A 172 4.72 17.34 -17.66
CA ALA A 172 5.64 18.26 -17.01
C ALA A 172 6.87 18.62 -17.87
N THR A 173 7.50 17.66 -18.55
CA THR A 173 8.64 17.95 -19.45
C THR A 173 8.23 18.75 -20.67
N LYS A 174 7.11 18.39 -21.33
CA LYS A 174 6.63 19.10 -22.53
C LYS A 174 6.29 20.56 -22.23
N LEU A 175 5.74 20.82 -21.05
CA LEU A 175 5.26 22.13 -20.65
C LEU A 175 6.33 23.05 -20.07
N SER A 176 7.25 22.49 -19.29
CA SER A 176 8.30 23.26 -18.62
C SER A 176 9.52 23.53 -19.49
N GLY A 177 9.74 22.71 -20.52
CA GLY A 177 10.99 22.66 -21.28
C GLY A 177 12.16 22.03 -20.49
N GLU A 178 11.94 21.61 -19.24
CA GLU A 178 12.95 20.97 -18.41
C GLU A 178 13.17 19.51 -18.84
N GLY A 179 14.43 19.08 -18.78
CA GLY A 179 14.79 17.69 -19.02
C GLY A 179 14.16 16.76 -17.97
N LEU A 180 13.70 15.58 -18.40
CA LEU A 180 13.13 14.59 -17.49
C LEU A 180 14.02 14.24 -16.28
N PRO A 181 15.36 14.12 -16.39
CA PRO A 181 16.20 13.89 -15.22
C PRO A 181 16.09 14.98 -14.16
N VAL A 182 15.90 16.24 -14.58
CA VAL A 182 15.73 17.39 -13.70
C VAL A 182 14.38 17.33 -12.97
N LEU A 183 13.30 17.11 -13.72
CA LEU A 183 11.95 16.97 -13.15
C LEU A 183 11.84 15.74 -12.24
N TRP A 184 12.47 14.63 -12.63
CA TRP A 184 12.49 13.39 -11.85
C TRP A 184 13.18 13.58 -10.49
N ASN A 185 14.32 14.29 -10.47
CA ASN A 185 15.01 14.63 -9.24
C ASN A 185 14.15 15.52 -8.33
N ALA A 186 13.63 16.62 -8.89
CA ALA A 186 12.78 17.54 -8.15
C ALA A 186 11.52 16.84 -7.60
N ALA A 187 10.88 15.97 -8.40
CA ALA A 187 9.72 15.19 -7.98
C ALA A 187 10.02 14.22 -6.83
N THR A 188 11.23 13.66 -6.79
CA THR A 188 11.62 12.72 -5.72
C THR A 188 11.51 13.36 -4.34
N VAL A 189 11.91 14.63 -4.20
CA VAL A 189 11.81 15.40 -2.95
C VAL A 189 10.35 15.55 -2.51
N TRP A 190 9.47 15.97 -3.44
CA TRP A 190 8.05 16.12 -3.17
C TRP A 190 7.40 14.79 -2.78
N LEU A 191 7.62 13.74 -3.57
CA LEU A 191 7.03 12.41 -3.33
C LEU A 191 7.48 11.80 -2.01
N ALA A 192 8.72 12.03 -1.59
CA ALA A 192 9.19 11.55 -0.29
C ALA A 192 8.46 12.23 0.87
N VAL A 193 8.29 13.55 0.82
CA VAL A 193 7.53 14.30 1.83
C VAL A 193 6.05 13.90 1.83
N LEU A 194 5.42 13.80 0.65
CA LEU A 194 4.03 13.36 0.51
C LEU A 194 3.81 11.96 1.08
N LYS A 195 4.74 11.04 0.85
CA LYS A 195 4.66 9.70 1.40
C LYS A 195 4.73 9.68 2.92
N LEU A 196 5.55 10.52 3.54
CA LEU A 196 5.56 10.68 5.00
C LEU A 196 4.23 11.26 5.51
N MET A 197 3.66 12.24 4.81
CA MET A 197 2.34 12.78 5.14
C MET A 197 1.23 11.72 5.02
N ALA A 198 1.23 10.94 3.94
CA ALA A 198 0.25 9.87 3.76
C ALA A 198 0.43 8.76 4.82
N TYR A 199 1.67 8.40 5.14
CA TYR A 199 1.98 7.45 6.20
C TYR A 199 1.54 7.93 7.59
N TYR A 200 1.72 9.22 7.88
CA TYR A 200 1.16 9.86 9.07
C TYR A 200 -0.35 9.70 9.15
N LEU A 201 -1.07 9.98 8.04
CA LEU A 201 -2.53 9.82 7.97
C LEU A 201 -2.93 8.37 8.23
N PHE A 202 -2.27 7.41 7.58
CA PHE A 202 -2.54 5.99 7.81
C PHE A 202 -2.37 5.61 9.29
N ALA A 203 -1.23 5.95 9.89
CA ALA A 203 -0.99 5.66 11.31
C ALA A 203 -2.01 6.37 12.23
N LEU A 204 -2.44 7.58 11.87
CA LEU A 204 -3.46 8.32 12.59
C LEU A 204 -4.83 7.65 12.47
N GLY A 205 -5.26 7.23 11.29
CA GLY A 205 -6.54 6.53 11.08
C GLY A 205 -6.59 5.20 11.82
N LEU A 206 -5.50 4.42 11.74
CA LEU A 206 -5.40 3.11 12.39
C LEU A 206 -5.46 3.20 13.92
N THR A 207 -4.76 4.16 14.51
CA THR A 207 -4.55 4.23 15.97
C THR A 207 -5.40 5.29 16.68
N SER A 208 -5.96 6.23 15.93
CA SER A 208 -6.64 7.45 16.43
C SER A 208 -5.77 8.30 17.37
N LYS A 209 -4.43 8.10 17.38
CA LYS A 209 -3.50 8.74 18.32
C LYS A 209 -2.38 9.48 17.59
N LYS A 210 -2.42 10.82 17.62
CA LYS A 210 -1.41 11.69 16.99
C LYS A 210 0.02 11.38 17.43
N ARG A 211 0.24 11.09 18.72
CA ARG A 211 1.59 10.78 19.24
C ARG A 211 2.19 9.54 18.57
N ILE A 212 1.36 8.51 18.36
CA ILE A 212 1.79 7.28 17.68
C ILE A 212 2.08 7.60 16.22
N ALA A 213 1.19 8.32 15.53
CA ALA A 213 1.41 8.70 14.14
C ALA A 213 2.71 9.50 13.91
N VAL A 214 3.00 10.50 14.77
CA VAL A 214 4.24 11.28 14.68
C VAL A 214 5.48 10.42 14.91
N LEU A 215 5.47 9.59 15.96
CA LEU A 215 6.59 8.69 16.24
C LEU A 215 6.80 7.67 15.12
N SER A 216 5.72 7.16 14.52
CA SER A 216 5.79 6.23 13.40
C SER A 216 6.48 6.86 12.20
N VAL A 217 6.16 8.11 11.85
CA VAL A 217 6.82 8.84 10.77
C VAL A 217 8.30 9.05 11.06
N PHE A 218 8.64 9.43 12.30
CA PHE A 218 10.02 9.59 12.73
C PHE A 218 10.81 8.28 12.60
N LEU A 219 10.24 7.16 13.08
CA LEU A 219 10.85 5.84 12.96
C LEU A 219 10.89 5.33 11.51
N PHE A 220 9.92 5.68 10.68
CA PHE A 220 9.92 5.35 9.24
C PHE A 220 11.14 5.95 8.53
N VAL A 221 11.55 7.16 8.93
CA VAL A 221 12.76 7.82 8.42
C VAL A 221 14.04 7.18 8.98
N LEU A 222 14.06 6.87 10.29
CA LEU A 222 15.28 6.46 10.99
C LEU A 222 15.64 4.97 10.88
N ILE A 223 14.66 4.07 10.77
CA ILE A 223 14.95 2.64 10.79
C ILE A 223 15.76 2.28 9.53
N PRO A 224 17.00 1.77 9.67
CA PRO A 224 17.87 1.42 8.56
C PRO A 224 17.19 0.42 7.61
N GLY A 225 17.34 0.63 6.31
CA GLY A 225 16.64 -0.14 5.27
C GLY A 225 15.36 0.51 4.76
N MET A 226 14.55 1.16 5.61
CA MET A 226 13.35 1.89 5.15
C MET A 226 13.68 3.27 4.60
N GLY A 227 14.48 4.06 5.32
CA GLY A 227 14.98 5.33 4.79
C GLY A 227 15.83 5.15 3.52
N VAL A 228 16.60 4.06 3.45
CA VAL A 228 17.49 3.78 2.30
C VAL A 228 16.75 3.17 1.10
N SER A 229 15.67 2.42 1.30
CA SER A 229 15.01 1.70 0.20
C SER A 229 13.63 2.23 -0.20
N TYR A 230 13.02 3.09 0.62
CA TYR A 230 11.71 3.68 0.32
C TYR A 230 11.73 5.20 0.27
N LEU A 231 12.65 5.89 0.95
CA LEU A 231 12.77 7.35 0.83
C LEU A 231 13.84 7.79 -0.19
N ARG A 232 14.85 6.95 -0.46
CA ARG A 232 15.96 7.27 -1.39
C ARG A 232 15.83 6.67 -2.80
N VAL A 233 14.84 5.82 -3.04
CA VAL A 233 14.55 5.39 -4.41
C VAL A 233 13.94 6.58 -5.16
N SER A 234 14.37 6.77 -6.39
CA SER A 234 13.98 7.90 -7.25
C SER A 234 12.46 7.96 -7.50
N ALA A 235 11.94 8.93 -8.25
CA ALA A 235 10.50 9.20 -8.44
C ALA A 235 9.71 8.11 -9.21
N TRP A 236 9.71 6.89 -8.68
CA TRP A 236 9.17 5.65 -9.25
C TRP A 236 7.63 5.59 -9.15
N PRO A 237 6.88 4.97 -10.08
CA PRO A 237 5.41 4.87 -9.99
C PRO A 237 4.91 4.27 -8.67
N SER A 238 5.64 3.30 -8.10
CA SER A 238 5.31 2.72 -6.79
C SER A 238 5.34 3.77 -5.66
N HIS A 239 6.19 4.81 -5.74
CA HIS A 239 6.18 5.89 -4.73
C HIS A 239 4.85 6.65 -4.72
N VAL A 240 4.30 6.93 -5.91
CA VAL A 240 2.99 7.54 -6.09
C VAL A 240 1.89 6.60 -5.60
N ALA A 241 1.98 5.32 -5.98
CA ALA A 241 1.03 4.31 -5.52
C ALA A 241 1.02 4.14 -4.00
N TYR A 242 2.18 4.17 -3.32
CA TYR A 242 2.25 4.11 -1.84
C TYR A 242 1.57 5.31 -1.17
N ILE A 243 1.69 6.51 -1.74
CA ILE A 243 0.98 7.69 -1.23
C ILE A 243 -0.53 7.40 -1.23
N PHE A 244 -1.05 6.94 -2.36
CA PHE A 244 -2.48 6.60 -2.49
C PHE A 244 -2.88 5.40 -1.64
N MET A 245 -2.01 4.41 -1.49
CA MET A 245 -2.21 3.23 -0.65
C MET A 245 -2.39 3.60 0.82
N PHE A 246 -1.51 4.47 1.36
CA PHE A 246 -1.62 4.94 2.74
C PHE A 246 -2.85 5.82 2.93
N SER A 247 -3.17 6.68 1.97
CA SER A 247 -4.42 7.44 1.99
C SER A 247 -5.65 6.53 1.96
N LEU A 248 -5.64 5.50 1.13
CA LEU A 248 -6.74 4.54 1.02
C LEU A 248 -6.95 3.82 2.35
N LEU A 249 -5.88 3.32 2.97
CA LEU A 249 -5.95 2.72 4.31
C LEU A 249 -6.45 3.72 5.36
N PHE A 250 -6.00 4.99 5.32
CA PHE A 250 -6.52 6.04 6.21
C PHE A 250 -8.05 6.19 6.08
N ILE A 251 -8.57 6.29 4.85
CA ILE A 251 -10.02 6.42 4.63
C ILE A 251 -10.76 5.16 5.09
N ILE A 252 -10.22 3.96 4.84
CA ILE A 252 -10.81 2.70 5.32
C ILE A 252 -10.92 2.68 6.85
N PHE A 253 -9.86 3.10 7.58
CA PHE A 253 -9.92 3.13 9.04
C PHE A 253 -10.78 4.26 9.60
N GLU A 254 -10.85 5.42 8.94
CA GLU A 254 -11.82 6.47 9.29
C GLU A 254 -13.27 6.03 9.03
N LEU A 255 -13.50 5.20 8.00
CA LEU A 255 -14.79 4.55 7.76
C LEU A 255 -15.09 3.53 8.88
N PHE A 256 -14.16 2.67 9.26
CA PHE A 256 -14.35 1.77 10.40
C PHE A 256 -14.58 2.52 11.73
N ASN A 257 -13.97 3.70 11.92
CA ASN A 257 -14.24 4.54 13.08
C ASN A 257 -15.68 5.06 13.15
N SER A 258 -16.40 5.16 12.03
CA SER A 258 -17.80 5.57 12.03
C SER A 258 -18.77 4.41 12.24
N PHE A 259 -18.27 3.17 12.33
CA PHE A 259 -19.13 2.01 12.54
C PHE A 259 -19.58 1.99 14.00
N GLN A 260 -20.86 2.27 14.21
CA GLN A 260 -21.49 2.16 15.51
C GLN A 260 -21.80 0.69 15.83
N ARG A 261 -22.07 0.40 17.11
CA ARG A 261 -22.55 -0.93 17.50
C ARG A 261 -23.80 -1.26 16.69
N PRO A 262 -23.93 -2.50 16.20
CA PRO A 262 -25.12 -2.91 15.49
C PRO A 262 -26.29 -2.86 16.47
N ASP A 263 -27.32 -2.07 16.18
CA ASP A 263 -28.62 -2.25 16.82
C ASP A 263 -29.11 -3.69 16.55
N THR A 264 -30.01 -4.23 17.38
CA THR A 264 -30.52 -5.61 17.28
C THR A 264 -31.34 -5.85 16.00
N GLY A 265 -30.71 -5.83 14.84
CA GLY A 265 -31.32 -5.85 13.51
C GLY A 265 -30.50 -6.63 12.48
N ASN A 266 -31.00 -6.68 11.25
CA ASN A 266 -30.39 -7.41 10.15
C ASN A 266 -29.06 -6.74 9.71
N VAL A 267 -27.94 -7.46 9.86
CA VAL A 267 -26.59 -7.03 9.45
C VAL A 267 -26.57 -6.51 8.01
N PHE A 268 -27.29 -7.14 7.08
CA PHE A 268 -27.36 -6.69 5.69
C PHE A 268 -27.93 -5.29 5.56
N LYS A 269 -29.04 -4.99 6.27
CA LYS A 269 -29.65 -3.66 6.27
C LYS A 269 -28.70 -2.61 6.86
N GLN A 270 -27.92 -2.98 7.87
CA GLN A 270 -26.93 -2.08 8.47
C GLN A 270 -25.75 -1.81 7.54
N VAL A 271 -25.24 -2.84 6.85
CA VAL A 271 -24.19 -2.66 5.83
C VAL A 271 -24.69 -1.77 4.69
N VAL A 272 -25.91 -1.99 4.19
CA VAL A 272 -26.50 -1.13 3.14
C VAL A 272 -26.67 0.30 3.65
N SER A 273 -27.22 0.50 4.84
CA SER A 273 -27.37 1.82 5.48
C SER A 273 -26.02 2.53 5.60
N LEU A 274 -24.98 1.81 6.01
CA LEU A 274 -23.62 2.32 6.15
C LEU A 274 -23.03 2.73 4.79
N LEU A 275 -23.22 1.93 3.74
CA LEU A 275 -22.78 2.28 2.39
C LEU A 275 -23.48 3.56 1.89
N LEU A 276 -24.77 3.73 2.19
CA LEU A 276 -25.53 4.93 1.83
C LEU A 276 -25.08 6.16 2.65
N ASN A 277 -24.91 5.99 3.97
CA ASN A 277 -24.52 7.08 4.88
C ASN A 277 -23.08 7.54 4.71
N HIS A 278 -22.22 6.69 4.14
CA HIS A 278 -20.81 6.97 3.86
C HIS A 278 -20.48 6.91 2.37
N ALA A 279 -21.48 7.18 1.51
CA ALA A 279 -21.31 7.12 0.05
C ALA A 279 -20.12 7.96 -0.43
N THR A 280 -19.85 9.11 0.19
CA THR A 280 -18.70 9.94 -0.16
C THR A 280 -17.38 9.25 0.15
N SER A 281 -17.24 8.63 1.32
CA SER A 281 -16.04 7.86 1.67
C SER A 281 -15.83 6.70 0.72
N ILE A 282 -16.90 6.02 0.29
CA ILE A 282 -16.84 4.94 -0.70
C ILE A 282 -16.38 5.46 -2.07
N VAL A 283 -16.91 6.61 -2.53
CA VAL A 283 -16.44 7.25 -3.77
C VAL A 283 -14.96 7.60 -3.68
N VAL A 284 -14.49 8.15 -2.56
CA VAL A 284 -13.06 8.46 -2.35
C VAL A 284 -12.21 7.18 -2.35
N ILE A 285 -12.68 6.10 -1.74
CA ILE A 285 -12.02 4.78 -1.78
C ILE A 285 -11.88 4.29 -3.23
N ILE A 286 -12.95 4.36 -4.02
CA ILE A 286 -12.94 3.95 -5.43
C ILE A 286 -11.96 4.81 -6.22
N LEU A 287 -12.00 6.14 -6.06
CA LEU A 287 -11.09 7.06 -6.75
C LEU A 287 -9.63 6.77 -6.41
N LEU A 288 -9.29 6.56 -5.13
CA LEU A 288 -7.93 6.20 -4.73
C LEU A 288 -7.51 4.84 -5.29
N ALA A 289 -8.39 3.84 -5.28
CA ALA A 289 -8.11 2.54 -5.90
C ALA A 289 -7.87 2.68 -7.41
N THR A 290 -8.65 3.49 -8.11
CA THR A 290 -8.44 3.81 -9.53
C THR A 290 -7.08 4.46 -9.76
N LEU A 291 -6.69 5.46 -8.95
CA LEU A 291 -5.37 6.09 -9.06
C LEU A 291 -4.22 5.12 -8.81
N ILE A 292 -4.39 4.17 -7.88
CA ILE A 292 -3.42 3.08 -7.67
C ILE A 292 -3.33 2.20 -8.91
N ILE A 293 -4.46 1.72 -9.45
CA ILE A 293 -4.50 0.88 -10.66
C ILE A 293 -3.77 1.54 -11.83
N PHE A 294 -3.99 2.84 -12.02
CA PHE A 294 -3.36 3.60 -13.10
C PHE A 294 -1.93 4.10 -12.78
N SER A 295 -1.42 3.90 -11.56
CA SER A 295 -0.02 4.19 -11.18
C SER A 295 0.82 2.93 -11.10
N HIS A 296 0.42 1.98 -10.25
CA HIS A 296 1.06 0.69 -10.02
C HIS A 296 0.04 -0.22 -9.32
N GLN A 297 -0.45 -1.25 -10.01
CA GLN A 297 -1.65 -2.02 -9.59
C GLN A 297 -1.43 -2.84 -8.31
N LEU A 298 -0.19 -3.19 -8.04
CA LEU A 298 0.18 -4.10 -6.97
C LEU A 298 -0.17 -3.55 -5.57
N GLU A 299 -0.03 -2.25 -5.33
CA GLU A 299 -0.32 -1.64 -4.03
C GLU A 299 -1.79 -1.84 -3.65
N LEU A 300 -2.69 -1.95 -4.64
CA LEU A 300 -4.10 -2.27 -4.39
C LEU A 300 -4.28 -3.72 -3.93
N LEU A 301 -3.54 -4.66 -4.53
CA LEU A 301 -3.49 -6.05 -4.08
C LEU A 301 -3.01 -6.11 -2.62
N TRP A 302 -1.97 -5.36 -2.26
CA TRP A 302 -1.49 -5.32 -0.88
C TRP A 302 -2.49 -4.71 0.11
N VAL A 303 -3.26 -3.70 -0.29
CA VAL A 303 -4.35 -3.18 0.55
C VAL A 303 -5.39 -4.27 0.77
N ALA A 304 -5.81 -4.96 -0.29
CA ALA A 304 -6.78 -6.05 -0.19
C ALA A 304 -6.27 -7.15 0.75
N LEU A 305 -5.04 -7.62 0.55
CA LEU A 305 -4.41 -8.62 1.42
C LEU A 305 -4.30 -8.13 2.87
N SER A 306 -3.98 -6.86 3.09
CA SER A 306 -3.86 -6.31 4.45
C SER A 306 -5.18 -6.31 5.20
N ILE A 307 -6.28 -6.03 4.51
CA ILE A 307 -7.63 -6.10 5.07
C ILE A 307 -8.07 -7.55 5.28
N VAL A 308 -7.71 -8.47 4.39
CA VAL A 308 -7.94 -9.91 4.56
C VAL A 308 -7.19 -10.45 5.79
N PHE A 309 -5.92 -10.11 5.95
CA PHE A 309 -5.13 -10.50 7.12
C PHE A 309 -5.70 -9.94 8.41
N TYR A 310 -6.22 -8.72 8.37
CA TYR A 310 -6.92 -8.14 9.50
C TYR A 310 -8.25 -8.86 9.81
N ALA A 311 -9.02 -9.21 8.78
CA ALA A 311 -10.24 -9.98 8.92
C ALA A 311 -9.99 -11.37 9.52
N LEU A 312 -8.95 -12.06 9.06
CA LEU A 312 -8.49 -13.35 9.61
C LEU A 312 -8.09 -13.22 11.08
N ALA A 313 -7.26 -12.23 11.43
CA ALA A 313 -6.85 -11.99 12.82
C ALA A 313 -8.05 -11.67 13.72
N THR A 314 -9.04 -10.94 13.20
CA THR A 314 -10.28 -10.61 13.91
C THR A 314 -11.13 -11.86 14.15
N GLU A 315 -11.30 -12.72 13.15
CA GLU A 315 -12.07 -13.96 13.26
C GLU A 315 -11.43 -14.96 14.25
N ILE A 316 -10.10 -15.10 14.19
CA ILE A 316 -9.33 -15.89 15.16
C ILE A 316 -9.55 -15.36 16.58
N ARG A 317 -9.45 -14.04 16.79
CA ARG A 317 -9.67 -13.44 18.11
C ARG A 317 -11.08 -13.71 18.61
N GLN A 318 -12.11 -13.53 17.78
CA GLN A 318 -13.50 -13.75 18.18
C GLN A 318 -13.79 -15.20 18.55
N THR A 319 -13.08 -16.14 17.92
CA THR A 319 -13.17 -17.57 18.25
C THR A 319 -12.51 -17.90 19.58
N LEU A 320 -11.34 -17.29 19.87
CA LEU A 320 -10.55 -17.57 21.07
C LEU A 320 -11.07 -16.84 22.31
N CYS A 321 -11.53 -15.61 22.15
CA CYS A 321 -12.06 -14.77 23.20
C CYS A 321 -13.51 -14.45 22.83
N SER A 322 -14.47 -15.04 23.53
CA SER A 322 -15.90 -14.78 23.36
C SER A 322 -16.24 -13.31 23.66
N VAL A 323 -15.99 -12.42 22.69
CA VAL A 323 -16.16 -10.97 22.80
C VAL A 323 -17.41 -10.56 22.03
N ASP A 324 -18.14 -9.58 22.57
CA ASP A 324 -19.30 -8.99 21.90
C ASP A 324 -18.95 -8.50 20.49
N ARG A 325 -19.89 -8.72 19.57
CA ARG A 325 -19.66 -8.48 18.15
C ARG A 325 -19.95 -7.03 17.79
N GLU A 326 -18.92 -6.33 17.34
CA GLU A 326 -19.02 -4.99 16.75
C GLU A 326 -19.34 -5.11 15.25
N LEU A 327 -19.96 -4.07 14.68
CA LEU A 327 -20.33 -4.02 13.25
C LEU A 327 -19.09 -4.17 12.36
N GLU A 328 -17.98 -3.54 12.74
CA GLU A 328 -16.68 -3.72 12.07
C GLU A 328 -16.29 -5.18 11.96
N SER A 329 -16.47 -5.95 13.03
CA SER A 329 -16.10 -7.36 13.02
C SER A 329 -17.05 -8.21 12.15
N GLU A 330 -18.33 -7.85 12.03
CA GLU A 330 -19.25 -8.54 11.11
C GLU A 330 -18.93 -8.22 9.64
N VAL A 331 -18.57 -6.97 9.32
CA VAL A 331 -18.08 -6.59 7.98
C VAL A 331 -16.81 -7.35 7.64
N LEU A 332 -15.84 -7.38 8.56
CA LEU A 332 -14.60 -8.13 8.37
C LEU A 332 -14.85 -9.64 8.22
N ARG A 333 -15.81 -10.21 8.94
CA ARG A 333 -16.19 -11.61 8.75
C ARG A 333 -16.78 -11.87 7.37
N LEU A 334 -17.62 -10.97 6.85
CA LEU A 334 -18.14 -11.07 5.49
C LEU A 334 -17.01 -11.03 4.46
N ILE A 335 -16.06 -10.11 4.62
CA ILE A 335 -14.85 -10.03 3.79
C ILE A 335 -14.07 -11.35 3.87
N CYS A 336 -13.80 -11.86 5.08
CA CYS A 336 -13.11 -13.13 5.29
C CYS A 336 -13.79 -14.27 4.53
N ARG A 337 -15.11 -14.43 4.67
CA ARG A 337 -15.89 -15.46 3.97
C ARG A 337 -15.80 -15.34 2.46
N ALA A 338 -16.01 -14.14 1.92
CA ALA A 338 -15.92 -13.90 0.49
C ALA A 338 -14.52 -14.24 -0.03
N THR A 339 -13.48 -13.83 0.69
CA THR A 339 -12.10 -14.13 0.33
C THR A 339 -11.81 -15.62 0.36
N MET A 340 -12.25 -16.37 1.38
CA MET A 340 -12.03 -17.82 1.42
C MET A 340 -12.68 -18.53 0.23
N VAL A 341 -13.88 -18.10 -0.18
CA VAL A 341 -14.53 -18.61 -1.41
C VAL A 341 -13.69 -18.29 -2.64
N CYS A 342 -13.23 -17.05 -2.79
CA CYS A 342 -12.36 -16.66 -3.90
C CYS A 342 -11.06 -17.47 -3.95
N VAL A 343 -10.40 -17.70 -2.80
CA VAL A 343 -9.18 -18.50 -2.71
C VAL A 343 -9.41 -19.93 -3.20
N VAL A 344 -10.54 -20.54 -2.83
CA VAL A 344 -10.92 -21.88 -3.31
C VAL A 344 -11.15 -21.88 -4.82
N LEU A 345 -11.91 -20.92 -5.34
CA LEU A 345 -12.18 -20.81 -6.78
C LEU A 345 -10.89 -20.57 -7.60
N ILE A 346 -10.01 -19.69 -7.12
CA ILE A 346 -8.71 -19.44 -7.74
C ILE A 346 -7.84 -20.70 -7.68
N GLY A 347 -7.85 -21.45 -6.57
CA GLY A 347 -7.13 -22.71 -6.46
C GLY A 347 -7.58 -23.74 -7.51
N PHE A 348 -8.89 -23.90 -7.73
CA PHE A 348 -9.40 -24.75 -8.81
C PHE A 348 -8.99 -24.25 -10.20
N TRP A 349 -9.07 -22.95 -10.43
CA TRP A 349 -8.64 -22.36 -11.70
C TRP A 349 -7.15 -22.56 -11.96
N LEU A 350 -6.28 -22.36 -10.96
CA LEU A 350 -4.83 -22.60 -11.07
C LEU A 350 -4.52 -24.08 -11.34
N MET A 351 -5.22 -24.99 -10.67
CA MET A 351 -5.10 -26.42 -10.97
C MET A 351 -5.51 -26.73 -12.42
N TYR A 352 -6.53 -26.08 -12.95
CA TYR A 352 -6.91 -26.27 -14.34
C TYR A 352 -5.88 -25.67 -15.31
N ALA A 353 -5.49 -24.41 -15.08
CA ALA A 353 -4.60 -23.64 -15.95
C ALA A 353 -3.17 -24.21 -15.99
N ASN A 354 -2.62 -24.61 -14.84
CA ASN A 354 -1.25 -25.11 -14.70
C ASN A 354 -1.20 -26.65 -14.65
N SER A 355 -2.06 -27.30 -15.44
CA SER A 355 -2.24 -28.77 -15.40
C SER A 355 -1.00 -29.58 -15.74
N SER A 356 -0.09 -29.06 -16.56
CA SER A 356 1.23 -29.67 -16.81
C SER A 356 2.13 -29.59 -15.59
N SER A 357 2.23 -28.41 -14.98
CA SER A 357 3.16 -28.13 -13.88
C SER A 357 2.94 -29.04 -12.66
N TRP A 358 1.69 -29.26 -12.24
CA TRP A 358 1.44 -30.11 -11.07
C TRP A 358 1.35 -31.61 -11.38
N ARG A 359 1.19 -32.00 -12.65
CA ARG A 359 1.32 -33.41 -13.06
C ARG A 359 2.78 -33.87 -13.01
N GLU A 360 3.69 -32.98 -13.32
CA GLU A 360 5.14 -33.23 -13.28
C GLU A 360 5.73 -33.01 -11.88
N ASN A 361 5.09 -32.18 -11.05
CA ASN A 361 5.56 -31.83 -9.71
C ASN A 361 4.45 -31.92 -8.66
N THR A 362 4.48 -33.01 -7.88
CA THR A 362 3.49 -33.29 -6.83
C THR A 362 3.44 -32.20 -5.75
N ASP A 363 4.55 -31.54 -5.44
CA ASP A 363 4.56 -30.47 -4.44
C ASP A 363 3.74 -29.23 -4.87
N VAL A 364 3.68 -28.94 -6.17
CA VAL A 364 2.84 -27.85 -6.72
C VAL A 364 1.36 -28.19 -6.54
N LEU A 365 0.97 -29.46 -6.72
CA LEU A 365 -0.40 -29.92 -6.43
C LEU A 365 -0.76 -29.69 -4.95
N PHE A 366 0.14 -30.04 -4.04
CA PHE A 366 -0.06 -29.84 -2.61
C PHE A 366 -0.06 -28.36 -2.19
N ALA A 367 0.66 -27.49 -2.90
CA ALA A 367 0.57 -26.05 -2.69
C ALA A 367 -0.86 -25.55 -2.96
N TYR A 368 -1.46 -25.99 -4.06
CA TYR A 368 -2.83 -25.62 -4.41
C TYR A 368 -3.87 -26.25 -3.46
N LEU A 369 -3.81 -27.57 -3.24
CA LEU A 369 -4.74 -28.28 -2.37
C LEU A 369 -4.64 -27.80 -0.91
N GLY A 370 -3.42 -27.60 -0.41
CA GLY A 370 -3.16 -27.17 0.96
C GLY A 370 -3.78 -25.81 1.27
N VAL A 371 -3.58 -24.83 0.38
CA VAL A 371 -4.18 -23.49 0.52
C VAL A 371 -5.71 -23.57 0.47
N MET A 372 -6.28 -24.37 -0.45
CA MET A 372 -7.74 -24.56 -0.52
C MET A 372 -8.30 -25.21 0.74
N ILE A 373 -7.66 -26.23 1.29
CA ILE A 373 -8.08 -26.89 2.54
C ILE A 373 -8.05 -25.90 3.70
N ILE A 374 -6.96 -25.13 3.84
CA ILE A 374 -6.86 -24.08 4.87
C ILE A 374 -8.00 -23.06 4.71
N ALA A 375 -8.28 -22.63 3.47
CA ALA A 375 -9.36 -21.69 3.20
C ALA A 375 -10.73 -22.24 3.57
N VAL A 376 -11.02 -23.52 3.26
CA VAL A 376 -12.25 -24.20 3.65
C VAL A 376 -12.37 -24.32 5.17
N LEU A 377 -11.30 -24.69 5.88
CA LEU A 377 -11.31 -24.79 7.34
C LEU A 377 -11.63 -23.44 7.98
N ILE A 378 -10.97 -22.37 7.54
CA ILE A 378 -11.22 -21.00 8.02
C ILE A 378 -12.65 -20.55 7.68
N PHE A 379 -13.14 -20.87 6.49
CA PHE A 379 -14.52 -20.59 6.09
C PHE A 379 -15.51 -21.26 7.06
N LEU A 380 -15.31 -22.55 7.38
CA LEU A 380 -16.16 -23.29 8.32
C LEU A 380 -16.10 -22.73 9.74
N VAL A 381 -14.93 -22.30 10.21
CA VAL A 381 -14.77 -21.60 11.51
C VAL A 381 -15.73 -20.40 11.59
N SER A 382 -15.85 -19.64 10.49
CA SER A 382 -16.69 -18.44 10.47
C SER A 382 -18.20 -18.70 10.57
N PHE A 383 -18.66 -19.94 10.34
CA PHE A 383 -20.08 -20.32 10.44
C PHE A 383 -20.39 -21.11 11.71
N SER A 384 -19.43 -21.88 12.21
CA SER A 384 -19.66 -22.79 13.32
C SER A 384 -19.86 -22.02 14.64
N ARG A 385 -20.92 -22.42 15.35
CA ARG A 385 -21.25 -21.91 16.69
C ARG A 385 -20.50 -22.66 17.80
N PHE A 386 -19.81 -23.75 17.47
CA PHE A 386 -19.17 -24.63 18.44
C PHE A 386 -17.69 -24.28 18.60
N GLN A 387 -17.36 -23.60 19.70
CA GLN A 387 -16.00 -23.12 19.97
C GLN A 387 -14.94 -24.24 19.92
N LYS A 388 -15.24 -25.45 20.43
CA LYS A 388 -14.32 -26.59 20.40
C LYS A 388 -13.97 -27.04 18.98
N VAL A 389 -14.96 -27.09 18.08
CA VAL A 389 -14.77 -27.45 16.68
C VAL A 389 -13.95 -26.37 15.97
N ASN A 390 -14.23 -25.10 16.26
CA ASN A 390 -13.47 -23.99 15.67
C ASN A 390 -12.02 -24.00 16.13
N LEU A 391 -11.77 -24.27 17.42
CA LEU A 391 -10.42 -24.39 17.94
C LEU A 391 -9.66 -25.53 17.27
N PHE A 392 -10.29 -26.69 17.07
CA PHE A 392 -9.70 -27.81 16.34
C PHE A 392 -9.35 -27.43 14.89
N MET A 393 -10.27 -26.82 14.15
CA MET A 393 -10.03 -26.39 12.76
C MET A 393 -8.92 -25.35 12.64
N LEU A 394 -8.91 -24.34 13.54
CA LEU A 394 -7.84 -23.35 13.60
C LEU A 394 -6.49 -23.99 13.95
N SER A 395 -6.48 -24.96 14.87
CA SER A 395 -5.25 -25.66 15.27
C SER A 395 -4.71 -26.52 14.13
N ALA A 396 -5.58 -27.24 13.41
CA ALA A 396 -5.22 -27.99 12.21
C ALA A 396 -4.65 -27.07 11.11
N SER A 397 -5.26 -25.90 10.92
CA SER A 397 -4.80 -24.89 9.94
C SER A 397 -3.42 -24.34 10.32
N LEU A 398 -3.23 -24.02 11.60
CA LEU A 398 -1.95 -23.56 12.13
C LEU A 398 -0.86 -24.63 11.96
N VAL A 399 -1.16 -25.88 12.28
CA VAL A 399 -0.25 -27.02 12.11
C VAL A 399 0.15 -27.11 10.63
N ALA A 400 -0.81 -27.15 9.70
CA ALA A 400 -0.52 -27.22 8.26
C ALA A 400 0.42 -26.09 7.78
N VAL A 401 0.21 -24.86 8.28
CA VAL A 401 1.03 -23.70 7.95
C VAL A 401 2.43 -23.77 8.56
N VAL A 402 2.56 -24.21 9.82
CA VAL A 402 3.88 -24.34 10.48
C VAL A 402 4.72 -25.40 9.78
N PHE A 403 4.09 -26.49 9.37
CA PHE A 403 4.72 -27.57 8.64
C PHE A 403 5.18 -27.14 7.23
N SER A 404 4.49 -26.18 6.60
CA SER A 404 4.85 -25.71 5.27
C SER A 404 6.02 -24.70 5.25
N ILE A 405 6.68 -24.42 6.38
CA ILE A 405 7.82 -23.50 6.51
C ILE A 405 9.12 -24.19 6.09
N ASP A 406 9.90 -23.54 5.22
CA ASP A 406 11.27 -23.97 4.90
C ASP A 406 12.27 -23.37 5.90
N TYR A 407 12.68 -24.19 6.88
CA TYR A 407 13.65 -23.80 7.90
C TYR A 407 15.05 -23.50 7.33
N THR A 408 15.44 -24.11 6.20
CA THR A 408 16.71 -23.79 5.54
C THR A 408 16.65 -22.38 4.97
N HIS A 409 15.52 -22.04 4.32
CA HIS A 409 15.29 -20.69 3.85
C HIS A 409 15.28 -19.68 5.00
N VAL A 410 14.60 -19.97 6.11
CA VAL A 410 14.64 -19.10 7.32
C VAL A 410 16.07 -18.96 7.86
N TYR A 411 16.82 -20.05 7.99
CA TYR A 411 18.19 -20.01 8.47
C TYR A 411 19.10 -19.17 7.56
N SER A 412 18.87 -19.21 6.24
CA SER A 412 19.62 -18.41 5.28
C SER A 412 19.41 -16.90 5.40
N LEU A 413 18.39 -16.45 6.17
CA LEU A 413 18.24 -15.06 6.58
C LEU A 413 19.36 -14.63 7.53
N PHE A 414 19.90 -15.54 8.33
CA PHE A 414 20.96 -15.28 9.31
C PHE A 414 22.34 -15.67 8.79
N ASP A 415 22.43 -16.70 7.96
CA ASP A 415 23.68 -17.19 7.38
C ASP A 415 23.63 -17.20 5.85
N ALA A 416 24.49 -16.40 5.19
CA ALA A 416 24.53 -16.35 3.73
C ALA A 416 24.95 -17.68 3.09
N THR A 417 25.71 -18.51 3.79
CA THR A 417 26.26 -19.76 3.26
C THR A 417 25.19 -20.83 3.09
N ALA A 418 24.08 -20.72 3.82
CA ALA A 418 22.91 -21.59 3.70
C ALA A 418 21.91 -21.12 2.64
N SER A 419 22.26 -20.15 1.79
CA SER A 419 21.33 -19.64 0.77
C SER A 419 20.93 -20.72 -0.22
N LEU A 420 19.64 -20.78 -0.53
CA LEU A 420 19.13 -21.64 -1.60
C LEU A 420 19.75 -21.26 -2.96
N PRO A 421 19.83 -22.20 -3.92
CA PRO A 421 20.45 -21.97 -5.22
C PRO A 421 19.83 -20.78 -5.96
N LYS A 422 20.68 -19.86 -6.43
CA LYS A 422 20.25 -18.74 -7.28
C LYS A 422 19.92 -19.24 -8.69
N ARG A 423 18.87 -18.67 -9.28
CA ARG A 423 18.57 -18.86 -10.71
C ARG A 423 19.47 -17.97 -11.57
N HIS A 424 19.38 -18.16 -12.89
CA HIS A 424 20.19 -17.43 -13.89
C HIS A 424 20.07 -15.90 -13.77
N TYR A 425 18.89 -15.42 -13.38
CA TYR A 425 18.64 -14.00 -13.12
C TYR A 425 18.43 -13.77 -11.62
N ALA A 426 19.12 -12.77 -11.08
CA ALA A 426 19.01 -12.42 -9.66
C ALA A 426 17.59 -11.98 -9.25
N GLU A 427 16.76 -11.52 -10.18
CA GLU A 427 15.38 -11.08 -9.91
C GLU A 427 14.38 -12.24 -9.76
N LEU A 428 14.76 -13.46 -10.12
CA LEU A 428 13.87 -14.61 -10.04
C LEU A 428 13.79 -15.20 -8.62
N PRO A 429 12.65 -15.83 -8.27
CA PRO A 429 12.52 -16.61 -7.04
C PRO A 429 13.58 -17.71 -6.91
N LEU A 430 13.92 -18.05 -5.68
CA LEU A 430 14.81 -19.17 -5.37
C LEU A 430 14.04 -20.49 -5.42
N LEU A 431 14.79 -21.59 -5.55
CA LEU A 431 14.25 -22.94 -5.57
C LEU A 431 14.36 -23.57 -4.18
N SER A 432 13.21 -23.97 -3.64
CA SER A 432 13.09 -24.79 -2.44
C SER A 432 12.74 -26.22 -2.84
N VAL A 433 13.17 -27.21 -2.06
CA VAL A 433 12.73 -28.59 -2.20
C VAL A 433 11.48 -28.78 -1.33
N GLY A 434 10.40 -29.26 -1.92
CA GLY A 434 9.19 -29.62 -1.22
C GLY A 434 9.29 -30.99 -0.54
N TRP A 435 8.28 -31.33 0.24
CA TRP A 435 8.22 -32.58 1.00
C TRP A 435 8.21 -33.83 0.13
N PHE A 436 7.71 -33.74 -1.10
CA PHE A 436 7.65 -34.86 -2.04
C PHE A 436 8.84 -34.86 -3.01
N GLY A 437 9.88 -34.08 -2.73
CA GLY A 437 11.10 -33.99 -3.53
C GLY A 437 10.97 -33.13 -4.80
N GLY A 438 9.80 -32.56 -5.04
CA GLY A 438 9.55 -31.59 -6.10
C GLY A 438 10.12 -30.21 -5.77
N HIS A 439 10.18 -29.35 -6.79
CA HIS A 439 10.73 -28.00 -6.64
C HIS A 439 9.62 -26.97 -6.49
N LEU A 440 9.68 -26.18 -5.42
CA LEU A 440 8.81 -25.03 -5.19
C LEU A 440 9.63 -23.74 -5.26
N VAL A 441 8.94 -22.61 -5.39
CA VAL A 441 9.59 -21.31 -5.30
C VAL A 441 9.52 -20.73 -3.89
N VAL A 442 10.49 -19.87 -3.55
CA VAL A 442 10.47 -18.95 -2.40
C VAL A 442 11.09 -17.60 -2.81
N PRO A 443 10.72 -16.47 -2.17
CA PRO A 443 11.32 -15.19 -2.51
C PRO A 443 12.80 -15.14 -2.08
N GLY A 444 13.67 -14.56 -2.90
CA GLY A 444 15.09 -14.41 -2.53
C GLY A 444 15.33 -13.31 -1.48
N TRP A 445 16.14 -13.57 -0.45
CA TRP A 445 16.45 -12.54 0.58
C TRP A 445 17.15 -11.30 0.05
N HIS A 446 17.95 -11.44 -1.02
CA HIS A 446 18.54 -10.32 -1.75
C HIS A 446 17.46 -9.44 -2.41
N LEU A 447 16.32 -10.03 -2.80
CA LEU A 447 15.13 -9.33 -3.30
C LEU A 447 14.21 -8.86 -2.19
N GLN A 448 14.46 -9.16 -0.92
CA GLN A 448 13.64 -8.69 0.21
C GLN A 448 14.35 -7.67 1.11
N LEU A 449 15.55 -7.22 0.74
CA LEU A 449 16.43 -6.43 1.62
C LEU A 449 16.62 -7.17 2.95
N ARG A 450 17.40 -8.24 2.92
CA ARG A 450 17.73 -9.11 4.06
C ARG A 450 17.84 -8.38 5.42
N SER A 451 18.52 -7.24 5.47
CA SER A 451 18.66 -6.42 6.68
C SER A 451 17.31 -5.91 7.20
N ALA A 452 16.45 -5.42 6.32
CA ALA A 452 15.11 -4.96 6.65
C ALA A 452 14.22 -6.12 7.15
N MET A 453 14.32 -7.29 6.54
CA MET A 453 13.64 -8.51 7.00
C MET A 453 14.11 -8.99 8.38
N LEU A 454 15.40 -8.83 8.72
CA LEU A 454 15.90 -9.13 10.07
C LEU A 454 15.22 -8.22 11.11
N TYR A 455 15.10 -6.91 10.87
CA TYR A 455 14.42 -6.01 11.80
C TYR A 455 12.92 -6.30 11.92
N SER A 456 12.25 -6.49 10.79
CA SER A 456 10.79 -6.60 10.76
C SER A 456 10.28 -8.01 11.07
N GLY A 457 11.04 -9.06 10.74
CA GLY A 457 10.70 -10.46 11.04
C GLY A 457 11.14 -10.91 12.44
N VAL A 458 12.36 -10.56 12.88
CA VAL A 458 12.89 -11.07 14.16
C VAL A 458 12.35 -10.28 15.35
N VAL A 459 12.15 -8.97 15.19
CA VAL A 459 11.72 -8.11 16.30
C VAL A 459 10.26 -7.69 16.16
N ALA A 460 9.84 -7.20 14.99
CA ALA A 460 8.50 -6.62 14.86
C ALA A 460 7.39 -7.68 14.91
N LEU A 461 7.61 -8.90 14.39
CA LEU A 461 6.63 -9.98 14.46
C LEU A 461 6.32 -10.41 15.91
N PRO A 462 7.27 -10.88 16.74
CA PRO A 462 6.97 -11.24 18.13
C PRO A 462 6.35 -10.09 18.92
N LEU A 463 6.87 -8.87 18.71
CA LEU A 463 6.35 -7.68 19.36
C LEU A 463 4.89 -7.39 18.94
N SER A 464 4.55 -7.51 17.66
CA SER A 464 3.18 -7.32 17.17
C SER A 464 2.21 -8.32 17.78
N CYS A 465 2.59 -9.60 17.86
CA CYS A 465 1.81 -10.65 18.52
C CYS A 465 1.61 -10.35 20.00
N PHE A 466 2.66 -9.92 20.71
CA PHE A 466 2.58 -9.51 22.11
C PHE A 466 1.63 -8.31 22.30
N LEU A 467 1.72 -7.30 21.43
CA LEU A 467 0.82 -6.15 21.46
C LEU A 467 -0.64 -6.57 21.21
N ALA A 468 -0.89 -7.48 20.25
CA ALA A 468 -2.24 -7.99 19.98
C ALA A 468 -2.81 -8.72 21.20
N TYR A 469 -1.99 -9.53 21.88
CA TYR A 469 -2.39 -10.24 23.09
C TYR A 469 -2.69 -9.30 24.27
N ARG A 470 -1.85 -8.28 24.49
CA ARG A 470 -1.96 -7.36 25.65
C ARG A 470 -2.95 -6.22 25.43
N LEU A 471 -2.88 -5.53 24.29
CA LEU A 471 -3.70 -4.34 24.03
C LEU A 471 -5.09 -4.69 23.51
N ARG A 472 -5.23 -5.82 22.80
CA ARG A 472 -6.50 -6.33 22.24
C ARG A 472 -7.31 -5.31 21.43
N ASN A 473 -6.67 -4.26 20.93
CA ASN A 473 -7.31 -3.23 20.14
C ASN A 473 -7.13 -3.49 18.64
N ARG A 474 -7.94 -2.83 17.82
CA ARG A 474 -7.91 -2.92 16.36
C ARG A 474 -6.51 -2.74 15.79
N ALA A 475 -5.79 -1.70 16.21
CA ALA A 475 -4.47 -1.41 15.69
C ALA A 475 -3.50 -2.58 15.91
N ALA A 476 -3.45 -3.13 17.12
CA ALA A 476 -2.58 -4.25 17.44
C ALA A 476 -2.96 -5.52 16.65
N LEU A 477 -4.25 -5.79 16.47
CA LEU A 477 -4.73 -6.93 15.67
C LEU A 477 -4.40 -6.79 14.19
N PHE A 478 -4.64 -5.62 13.61
CA PHE A 478 -4.29 -5.32 12.21
C PHE A 478 -2.79 -5.52 11.97
N LEU A 479 -1.95 -4.96 12.85
CA LEU A 479 -0.50 -5.04 12.74
C LEU A 479 0.00 -6.48 12.91
N ALA A 480 -0.53 -7.23 13.87
CA ALA A 480 -0.14 -8.62 14.10
C ALA A 480 -0.56 -9.53 12.94
N GLY A 481 -1.80 -9.41 12.45
CA GLY A 481 -2.26 -10.18 11.29
C GLY A 481 -1.35 -9.94 10.09
N ASN A 482 -1.08 -8.68 9.77
CA ASN A 482 -0.22 -8.33 8.66
C ASN A 482 1.24 -8.81 8.82
N ALA A 483 1.81 -8.72 10.02
CA ALA A 483 3.15 -9.22 10.28
C ALA A 483 3.24 -10.75 10.14
N VAL A 484 2.29 -11.48 10.75
CA VAL A 484 2.27 -12.96 10.73
C VAL A 484 2.12 -13.48 9.32
N PHE A 485 1.05 -13.08 8.61
CA PHE A 485 0.76 -13.65 7.30
C PHE A 485 1.83 -13.28 6.27
N ALA A 486 2.35 -12.06 6.31
CA ALA A 486 3.41 -11.69 5.38
C ALA A 486 4.72 -12.46 5.61
N VAL A 487 5.11 -12.73 6.86
CA VAL A 487 6.26 -13.58 7.17
C VAL A 487 6.00 -15.01 6.67
N LEU A 488 4.79 -15.53 6.87
CA LEU A 488 4.42 -16.86 6.39
C LEU A 488 4.57 -17.01 4.87
N PHE A 489 4.12 -16.03 4.08
CA PHE A 489 4.34 -16.02 2.63
C PHE A 489 5.82 -15.88 2.23
N CYS A 490 6.67 -15.33 3.08
CA CYS A 490 8.12 -15.26 2.80
C CYS A 490 8.83 -16.59 3.07
N VAL A 491 8.38 -17.35 4.07
CA VAL A 491 9.11 -18.51 4.60
C VAL A 491 8.49 -19.85 4.19
N SER A 492 7.26 -19.84 3.68
CA SER A 492 6.58 -21.05 3.22
C SER A 492 6.63 -21.20 1.69
N PRO A 493 7.37 -22.19 1.14
CA PRO A 493 7.36 -22.48 -0.29
C PRO A 493 5.97 -22.81 -0.84
N TYR A 494 5.11 -23.48 -0.07
CA TYR A 494 3.76 -23.84 -0.53
C TYR A 494 2.84 -22.62 -0.64
N LEU A 495 2.84 -21.75 0.37
CA LEU A 495 2.05 -20.52 0.31
C LEU A 495 2.58 -19.57 -0.76
N TYR A 496 3.91 -19.47 -0.88
CA TYR A 496 4.54 -18.61 -1.87
C TYR A 496 4.33 -19.10 -3.30
N GLN A 497 4.46 -20.41 -3.56
CA GLN A 497 4.17 -20.98 -4.89
C GLN A 497 2.75 -20.66 -5.34
N TRP A 498 1.75 -20.93 -4.47
CA TRP A 498 0.35 -20.62 -4.79
C TRP A 498 0.16 -19.14 -5.13
N PHE A 499 0.75 -18.24 -4.34
CA PHE A 499 0.64 -16.81 -4.60
C PHE A 499 1.37 -16.37 -5.87
N TYR A 500 2.58 -16.89 -6.09
CA TYR A 500 3.40 -16.60 -7.26
C TYR A 500 2.65 -16.98 -8.52
N ASP A 501 2.06 -18.18 -8.58
CA ASP A 501 1.28 -18.63 -9.73
C ASP A 501 -0.04 -17.85 -9.89
N ALA A 502 -0.66 -17.40 -8.78
CA ALA A 502 -1.88 -16.60 -8.81
C ALA A 502 -1.68 -15.18 -9.34
N THR A 503 -0.48 -14.61 -9.18
CA THR A 503 -0.21 -13.19 -9.41
C THR A 503 0.85 -12.90 -10.47
N ASP A 504 1.61 -13.92 -10.87
CA ASP A 504 2.83 -13.79 -11.68
C ASP A 504 3.84 -12.79 -11.11
N TYR A 505 3.82 -12.61 -9.78
CA TYR A 505 4.55 -11.56 -9.08
C TYR A 505 5.63 -12.12 -8.16
N HIS A 506 6.89 -11.69 -8.39
CA HIS A 506 8.08 -12.26 -7.74
C HIS A 506 8.85 -11.31 -6.82
N SER A 507 8.47 -10.03 -6.73
CA SER A 507 9.20 -9.00 -5.98
C SER A 507 8.27 -7.84 -5.65
N PRO A 508 8.03 -7.31 -4.42
CA PRO A 508 8.62 -7.66 -3.14
C PRO A 508 7.62 -7.68 -1.94
N TRP A 509 7.63 -8.78 -1.18
CA TRP A 509 6.98 -8.97 0.13
C TRP A 509 7.45 -8.01 1.23
N ARG A 510 8.48 -7.22 0.93
CA ARG A 510 8.94 -6.02 1.65
C ARG A 510 7.78 -5.13 2.14
N ILE A 511 6.68 -5.04 1.40
CA ILE A 511 5.60 -4.06 1.64
C ILE A 511 4.85 -4.32 2.95
N SER A 512 4.49 -5.56 3.24
CA SER A 512 3.61 -5.86 4.38
C SER A 512 4.36 -5.90 5.72
N ILE A 513 5.65 -6.25 5.73
CA ILE A 513 6.42 -6.39 6.97
C ILE A 513 7.18 -5.10 7.29
N LEU A 514 7.71 -4.40 6.29
CA LEU A 514 8.50 -3.17 6.51
C LEU A 514 7.61 -1.98 6.84
N ILE A 515 6.51 -1.78 6.11
CA ILE A 515 5.67 -0.58 6.26
C ILE A 515 5.02 -0.49 7.64
N PHE A 516 4.68 -1.62 8.27
CA PHE A 516 4.00 -1.61 9.57
C PHE A 516 4.94 -1.60 10.76
N THR A 517 6.22 -1.92 10.56
CA THR A 517 7.24 -1.98 11.62
C THR A 517 7.36 -0.68 12.43
N PRO A 518 7.41 0.53 11.83
CA PRO A 518 7.45 1.77 12.60
C PRO A 518 6.22 1.99 13.48
N ILE A 519 5.03 1.55 13.03
CA ILE A 519 3.81 1.66 13.82
C ILE A 519 3.84 0.66 14.98
N ILE A 520 4.31 -0.57 14.76
CA ILE A 520 4.49 -1.58 15.83
C ILE A 520 5.39 -1.03 16.93
N PHE A 521 6.56 -0.50 16.59
CA PHE A 521 7.47 0.09 17.57
C PHE A 521 6.89 1.33 18.25
N SER A 522 6.23 2.21 17.51
CA SER A 522 5.61 3.41 18.08
C SER A 522 4.51 3.06 19.07
N LEU A 523 3.70 2.06 18.76
CA LEU A 523 2.67 1.53 19.64
C LEU A 523 3.29 0.93 20.91
N ALA A 524 4.34 0.12 20.77
CA ALA A 524 5.05 -0.47 21.92
C ALA A 524 5.67 0.59 22.85
N ILE A 525 6.33 1.60 22.29
CA ILE A 525 6.99 2.67 23.05
C ILE A 525 5.94 3.50 23.80
N ILE A 526 4.90 3.96 23.11
CA ILE A 526 3.90 4.88 23.69
C ILE A 526 2.96 4.17 24.66
N GLU A 527 2.58 2.92 24.39
CA GLU A 527 1.72 2.13 25.28
C GLU A 527 2.51 1.33 26.33
N SER A 528 3.83 1.44 26.38
CA SER A 528 4.73 0.73 27.32
C SER A 528 4.21 0.72 28.77
N ARG A 529 3.75 1.86 29.28
CA ARG A 529 3.18 1.94 30.64
C ARG A 529 1.97 1.03 30.85
N ARG A 530 1.11 0.87 29.85
CA ARG A 530 -0.04 -0.06 29.91
C ARG A 530 0.39 -1.51 29.70
N LEU A 531 1.46 -1.75 28.95
CA LEU A 531 2.01 -3.09 28.72
C LEU A 531 2.65 -3.68 29.98
N PHE A 532 3.29 -2.85 30.80
CA PHE A 532 4.02 -3.24 32.01
C PHE A 532 3.32 -2.91 33.33
N ALA A 533 2.18 -2.21 33.29
CA ALA A 533 1.29 -2.17 34.44
C ALA A 533 0.83 -3.60 34.73
N MET A 534 1.29 -4.17 35.84
CA MET A 534 0.77 -5.45 36.34
C MET A 534 -0.74 -5.29 36.52
N SER A 535 -1.53 -6.18 35.91
CA SER A 535 -2.92 -6.32 36.32
C SER A 535 -2.88 -6.73 37.79
N LYS A 536 -3.40 -5.86 38.66
CA LYS A 536 -3.85 -6.28 39.98
C LYS A 536 -5.23 -6.90 39.78
N ASP A 537 -5.31 -7.99 39.04
CA ASP A 537 -6.51 -8.82 38.87
C ASP A 537 -6.05 -10.27 38.66
#